data_AF-A0A0U1DET5-F1
#
_entry.id   AF-A0A0U1DET5-F1
#
_cell.length_a   1.000
_cell.length_b   1.000
_cell.length_c   1.000
_cell.angle_alpha   90.00
_cell.angle_beta   90.00
_cell.angle_gamma   90.00
#
_symmetry.space_group_name_H-M   'P 1'
#
loop_
_entity.id
_entity.type
_entity.pdbx_description
1 polymer ?
#
loop_
_entity_poly.entity_id
_entity_poly.type
_entity_poly.pdbx_seq_one_letter_code
_entity_poly.pdbx_strand_id
1 'polypeptide(L)'
;MVLLGIVAFGLPRVLRNRAAVPLLVLAGVAVVIPAAMATGPGLAFVEATIRAVPGLGVVRDGQKWVALAMPGYVLAAAAAPDTLRRLRVPVAASAAVGCAALIAVLPDLAWGVGNQMRAVQYPSGWAAAAAAINDDSRPVVVLPPDSMRLFYWSGTAPVLDPLPRWLRADVLSTGDLVIGGRVVPGEGRRARAVQELLRSGADSHAMADAGVGWLVVETNGVPAELDLPAAYRDGDIAVYRIGGDHPASPHRGVLIAAHLVWLGVLAAGAVGMVVGRSRARRRE
;
A
#
# COMPACT_ATOMS: atom_id res chain seq x y z
N MET A 1 -13.42 -10.36 19.30
CA MET A 1 -14.47 -11.35 19.67
C MET A 1 -15.86 -10.94 19.22
N VAL A 2 -16.29 -9.68 19.39
CA VAL A 2 -17.63 -9.21 18.97
C VAL A 2 -17.93 -9.49 17.49
N LEU A 3 -17.02 -9.13 16.58
CA LEU A 3 -17.17 -9.41 15.15
C LEU A 3 -17.42 -10.91 14.88
N LEU A 4 -16.59 -11.78 15.47
CA LEU A 4 -16.73 -13.23 15.30
C LEU A 4 -18.05 -13.75 15.85
N GLY A 5 -18.53 -13.20 16.97
CA GLY A 5 -19.85 -13.51 17.52
C GLY A 5 -20.97 -13.16 16.54
N ILE A 6 -20.96 -11.95 15.98
CA ILE A 6 -21.95 -11.51 14.98
C ILE A 6 -21.91 -12.40 13.73
N VAL A 7 -20.71 -12.69 13.21
CA VAL A 7 -20.51 -13.61 12.09
C VAL A 7 -21.09 -15.00 12.40
N ALA A 8 -20.78 -15.54 13.58
CA ALA A 8 -21.28 -16.85 14.02
C ALA A 8 -22.81 -16.89 14.09
N PHE A 9 -23.47 -15.82 14.57
CA PHE A 9 -24.94 -15.76 14.63
C PHE A 9 -25.61 -15.81 13.25
N GLY A 10 -25.02 -15.24 12.21
CA GLY A 10 -25.61 -15.31 10.87
C GLY A 10 -25.21 -16.53 10.06
N LEU A 11 -24.17 -17.27 10.49
CA LEU A 11 -23.68 -18.45 9.78
C LEU A 11 -24.77 -19.52 9.49
N PRO A 12 -25.69 -19.88 10.43
CA PRO A 12 -26.76 -20.83 10.15
C PRO A 12 -27.70 -20.41 9.02
N ARG A 13 -27.89 -19.10 8.82
CA ARG A 13 -28.73 -18.55 7.77
C ARG A 13 -28.00 -18.53 6.42
N VAL A 14 -26.74 -18.12 6.41
CA VAL A 14 -25.93 -18.01 5.18
C VAL A 14 -25.53 -19.38 4.64
N LEU A 15 -25.24 -20.36 5.50
CA LEU A 15 -24.94 -21.73 5.07
C LEU A 15 -26.09 -22.39 4.29
N ARG A 16 -27.33 -21.96 4.52
CA ARG A 16 -28.51 -22.44 3.78
C ARG A 16 -28.64 -21.80 2.39
N ASN A 17 -27.86 -20.76 2.10
CA ASN A 17 -27.83 -20.11 0.80
C ASN A 17 -26.66 -20.66 -0.03
N ARG A 18 -26.97 -21.52 -1.01
CA ARG A 18 -25.97 -22.14 -1.89
C ARG A 18 -25.08 -21.11 -2.61
N ALA A 19 -25.61 -19.92 -2.92
CA ALA A 19 -24.82 -18.87 -3.58
C ALA A 19 -23.74 -18.26 -2.66
N ALA A 20 -23.88 -18.37 -1.35
CA ALA A 20 -22.93 -17.82 -0.38
C ALA A 20 -21.85 -18.84 0.06
N VAL A 21 -22.08 -20.14 -0.17
CA VAL A 21 -21.15 -21.20 0.25
C VAL A 21 -19.74 -20.99 -0.30
N PRO A 22 -19.50 -20.65 -1.59
CA PRO A 22 -18.14 -20.40 -2.08
C PRO A 22 -17.41 -19.29 -1.32
N LEU A 23 -18.12 -18.23 -0.93
CA LEU A 23 -17.55 -17.11 -0.18
C LEU A 23 -17.26 -17.47 1.29
N LEU A 24 -18.05 -18.37 1.88
CA LEU A 24 -17.77 -18.93 3.21
C LEU A 24 -16.59 -19.89 3.18
N VAL A 25 -16.47 -20.72 2.14
CA VAL A 25 -15.30 -21.58 1.92
C VAL A 25 -14.05 -20.73 1.74
N LEU A 26 -14.11 -19.71 0.88
CA LEU A 26 -13.01 -18.76 0.71
C LEU A 26 -12.62 -18.12 2.05
N ALA A 27 -13.59 -17.71 2.87
CA ALA A 27 -13.31 -17.15 4.18
C ALA A 27 -12.64 -18.15 5.15
N GLY A 28 -13.10 -19.40 5.18
CA GLY A 28 -12.46 -20.46 5.95
C GLY A 28 -11.02 -20.70 5.51
N VAL A 29 -10.80 -20.86 4.20
CA VAL A 29 -9.48 -21.07 3.59
C VAL A 29 -8.55 -19.88 3.87
N ALA A 30 -9.04 -18.66 3.68
CA ALA A 30 -8.30 -17.42 3.89
C ALA A 30 -7.87 -17.20 5.35
N VAL A 31 -8.52 -17.84 6.32
CA VAL A 31 -8.12 -17.78 7.74
C VAL A 31 -7.26 -18.97 8.12
N VAL A 32 -7.68 -20.18 7.75
CA VAL A 32 -7.04 -21.44 8.16
C VAL A 32 -5.66 -21.59 7.52
N ILE A 33 -5.50 -21.27 6.23
CA ILE A 33 -4.21 -21.41 5.56
C ILE A 33 -3.15 -20.47 6.18
N PRO A 34 -3.38 -19.15 6.31
CA PRO A 34 -2.43 -18.28 6.99
C PRO A 34 -2.15 -18.67 8.44
N ALA A 35 -3.17 -19.13 9.18
CA ALA A 35 -2.97 -19.62 10.53
C ALA A 35 -2.08 -20.88 10.59
N ALA A 36 -2.27 -21.82 9.65
CA ALA A 36 -1.41 -23.00 9.52
C ALA A 36 0.02 -22.62 9.11
N MET A 37 0.18 -21.65 8.21
CA MET A 37 1.47 -21.11 7.80
C MET A 37 2.23 -20.42 8.94
N ALA A 38 1.53 -19.89 9.94
CA ALA A 38 2.13 -19.27 11.12
C ALA A 38 2.62 -20.29 12.16
N THR A 39 2.38 -21.59 11.96
CA THR A 39 2.94 -22.66 12.81
C THR A 39 4.41 -22.93 12.47
N GLY A 40 5.17 -23.58 13.36
CA GLY A 40 6.56 -23.95 13.10
C GLY A 40 6.78 -24.68 11.76
N PRO A 41 6.04 -25.78 11.48
CA PRO A 41 6.11 -26.46 10.19
C PRO A 41 5.68 -25.57 9.01
N GLY A 42 4.64 -24.74 9.20
CA GLY A 42 4.16 -23.81 8.19
C GLY A 42 5.21 -22.79 7.78
N LEU A 43 5.93 -22.21 8.76
CA LEU A 43 7.00 -21.25 8.52
C LEU A 43 8.15 -21.90 7.75
N ALA A 44 8.56 -23.11 8.13
CA ALA A 44 9.61 -23.85 7.43
C ALA A 44 9.24 -24.15 5.97
N PHE A 45 7.97 -24.53 5.71
CA PHE A 45 7.48 -24.75 4.36
C PHE A 45 7.45 -23.47 3.52
N VAL A 46 6.94 -22.37 4.08
CA VAL A 46 6.89 -21.07 3.41
C VAL A 46 8.30 -20.57 3.10
N GLU A 47 9.22 -20.70 4.04
CA GLU A 47 10.62 -20.34 3.83
C GLU A 47 11.27 -21.16 2.70
N ALA A 48 11.12 -22.49 2.73
CA ALA A 48 11.64 -23.35 1.66
C ALA A 48 11.07 -22.99 0.29
N THR A 49 9.76 -22.68 0.24
CA THR A 49 9.06 -22.29 -0.98
C THR A 49 9.58 -20.95 -1.53
N ILE A 50 9.74 -19.94 -0.67
CA ILE A 50 10.25 -18.61 -1.08
C ILE A 50 11.70 -18.72 -1.56
N ARG A 51 12.53 -19.55 -0.90
CA ARG A 51 13.91 -19.79 -1.33
C ARG A 51 13.98 -20.48 -2.71
N ALA A 52 13.07 -21.41 -2.99
CA ALA A 52 13.00 -22.10 -4.27
C ALA A 52 12.43 -21.23 -5.40
N VAL A 53 11.44 -20.39 -5.07
CA VAL A 53 10.76 -19.50 -6.03
C VAL A 53 10.71 -18.09 -5.44
N PRO A 54 11.71 -17.23 -5.73
CA PRO A 54 11.83 -15.90 -5.12
C PRO A 54 10.58 -15.00 -5.27
N GLY A 55 9.77 -15.21 -6.32
CA GLY A 55 8.52 -14.47 -6.55
C GLY A 55 7.38 -14.79 -5.57
N LEU A 56 7.50 -15.84 -4.75
CA LEU A 56 6.48 -16.22 -3.77
C LEU A 56 6.63 -15.51 -2.41
N GLY A 57 7.52 -14.52 -2.31
CA GLY A 57 7.67 -13.69 -1.11
C GLY A 57 6.36 -13.04 -0.63
N VAL A 58 5.39 -12.79 -1.52
CA VAL A 58 4.05 -12.28 -1.18
C VAL A 58 3.25 -13.22 -0.27
N VAL A 59 3.55 -14.51 -0.29
CA VAL A 59 2.90 -15.52 0.55
C VAL A 59 3.30 -15.36 2.01
N ARG A 60 4.47 -14.79 2.29
CA ARG A 60 4.95 -14.51 3.65
C ARG A 60 3.99 -13.63 4.45
N ASP A 61 3.31 -12.71 3.78
CA ASP A 61 2.36 -11.77 4.38
C ASP A 61 0.96 -12.40 4.53
N GLY A 62 0.85 -13.40 5.41
CA GLY A 62 -0.38 -14.15 5.65
C GLY A 62 -1.61 -13.26 5.91
N GLN A 63 -1.44 -12.13 6.60
CA GLN A 63 -2.49 -11.17 6.89
C GLN A 63 -3.16 -10.58 5.63
N LYS A 64 -2.43 -10.46 4.50
CA LYS A 64 -3.01 -9.97 3.24
C LYS A 64 -4.03 -10.95 2.69
N TRP A 65 -3.79 -12.25 2.87
CA TRP A 65 -4.68 -13.32 2.42
C TRP A 65 -5.91 -13.44 3.30
N VAL A 66 -5.80 -13.17 4.61
CA VAL A 66 -6.95 -13.13 5.54
C VAL A 66 -8.01 -12.11 5.10
N ALA A 67 -7.62 -11.03 4.40
CA ALA A 67 -8.56 -10.06 3.86
C ALA A 67 -9.61 -10.68 2.91
N LEU A 68 -9.30 -11.81 2.26
CA LEU A 68 -10.22 -12.54 1.40
C LEU A 68 -11.39 -13.17 2.17
N ALA A 69 -11.34 -13.23 3.50
CA ALA A 69 -12.47 -13.66 4.33
C ALA A 69 -13.59 -12.62 4.44
N MET A 70 -13.30 -11.36 4.13
CA MET A 70 -14.24 -10.25 4.33
C MET A 70 -15.60 -10.45 3.64
N PRO A 71 -15.72 -10.88 2.37
CA PRO A 71 -17.02 -11.10 1.74
C PRO A 71 -17.88 -12.12 2.50
N GLY A 72 -17.28 -13.23 2.94
CA GLY A 72 -17.98 -14.25 3.74
C GLY A 72 -18.41 -13.72 5.11
N TYR A 73 -17.53 -12.97 5.78
CA TYR A 73 -17.83 -12.33 7.06
C TYR A 73 -18.96 -11.31 6.95
N VAL A 74 -18.95 -10.47 5.91
CA VAL A 74 -20.01 -9.47 5.67
C VAL A 74 -21.36 -10.15 5.44
N LEU A 75 -21.41 -11.19 4.60
CA LEU A 75 -22.66 -11.92 4.36
C LEU A 75 -23.18 -12.59 5.63
N ALA A 76 -22.30 -13.24 6.39
CA ALA A 76 -22.63 -13.86 7.66
C ALA A 76 -23.14 -12.80 8.66
N ALA A 77 -22.40 -11.71 8.87
CA ALA A 77 -22.82 -10.64 9.78
C ALA A 77 -24.17 -10.02 9.37
N ALA A 78 -24.40 -9.78 8.07
CA ALA A 78 -25.65 -9.23 7.56
C ALA A 78 -26.85 -10.16 7.77
N ALA A 79 -26.63 -11.46 7.87
CA ALA A 79 -27.68 -12.45 8.13
C ALA A 79 -27.94 -12.69 9.63
N ALA A 80 -27.12 -12.13 10.53
CA ALA A 80 -27.30 -12.32 11.96
C ALA A 80 -28.67 -11.81 12.48
N PRO A 81 -29.18 -10.63 12.07
CA PRO A 81 -30.51 -10.17 12.45
C PRO A 81 -31.64 -11.13 12.02
N ASP A 82 -31.52 -11.74 10.84
CA ASP A 82 -32.48 -12.73 10.34
C ASP A 82 -32.49 -14.01 11.17
N THR A 83 -31.33 -14.43 11.69
CA THR A 83 -31.25 -15.55 12.64
C THR A 83 -31.93 -15.20 13.96
N LEU A 84 -31.66 -14.01 14.50
CA LEU A 84 -32.23 -13.54 15.77
C LEU A 84 -33.74 -13.29 15.70
N ARG A 85 -34.29 -13.03 14.51
CA ARG A 85 -35.74 -12.95 14.30
C ARG A 85 -36.48 -14.22 14.77
N ARG A 86 -35.84 -15.39 14.70
CA ARG A 86 -36.42 -16.66 15.22
C ARG A 86 -36.64 -16.62 16.73
N LEU A 87 -35.89 -15.79 17.45
CA LEU A 87 -36.01 -15.54 18.88
C LEU A 87 -36.97 -14.37 19.19
N ARG A 88 -37.79 -13.96 18.22
CA ARG A 88 -38.74 -12.84 18.31
C ARG A 88 -38.08 -11.47 18.56
N VAL A 89 -36.78 -11.33 18.27
CA VAL A 89 -36.11 -10.03 18.32
C VAL A 89 -36.35 -9.28 17.00
N PRO A 90 -36.74 -7.99 17.03
CA PRO A 90 -36.91 -7.20 15.81
C PRO A 90 -35.60 -7.07 15.02
N VAL A 91 -35.65 -7.28 13.70
CA VAL A 91 -34.48 -7.24 12.80
C VAL A 91 -33.73 -5.91 12.92
N ALA A 92 -34.45 -4.79 12.92
CA ALA A 92 -33.85 -3.46 13.06
C ALA A 92 -33.12 -3.29 14.41
N ALA A 93 -33.69 -3.79 15.50
CA ALA A 93 -33.08 -3.75 16.82
C ALA A 93 -31.82 -4.62 16.88
N SER A 94 -31.87 -5.86 16.36
CA SER A 94 -30.69 -6.74 16.30
C SER A 94 -29.56 -6.14 15.45
N ALA A 95 -29.90 -5.53 14.30
CA ALA A 95 -28.94 -4.85 13.46
C ALA A 95 -28.31 -3.65 14.17
N ALA A 96 -29.14 -2.79 14.79
CA ALA A 96 -28.67 -1.63 15.54
C ALA A 96 -27.74 -2.03 16.71
N VAL A 97 -28.10 -3.07 17.47
CA VAL A 97 -27.26 -3.59 18.57
C VAL A 97 -25.96 -4.19 18.03
N GLY A 98 -26.01 -4.94 16.92
CA GLY A 98 -24.80 -5.48 16.29
C GLY A 98 -23.85 -4.39 15.82
N CYS A 99 -24.37 -3.35 15.16
CA CYS A 99 -23.60 -2.18 14.75
C CYS A 99 -23.02 -1.43 15.96
N ALA A 100 -23.84 -1.17 16.99
CA ALA A 100 -23.39 -0.49 18.20
C ALA A 100 -22.30 -1.29 18.93
N ALA A 101 -22.44 -2.62 19.03
CA ALA A 101 -21.44 -3.49 19.65
C ALA A 101 -20.11 -3.48 18.87
N LEU A 102 -20.14 -3.46 17.53
CA LEU A 102 -18.93 -3.33 16.71
C LEU A 102 -18.23 -2.00 16.93
N ILE A 103 -18.98 -0.90 16.97
CA ILE A 103 -18.43 0.44 17.23
C ILE A 103 -17.84 0.52 18.64
N ALA A 104 -18.53 -0.04 19.63
CA ALA A 104 -18.11 0.01 21.03
C ALA A 104 -16.77 -0.70 21.30
N VAL A 105 -16.38 -1.68 20.47
CA VAL A 105 -15.07 -2.36 20.59
C VAL A 105 -13.97 -1.77 19.71
N LEU A 106 -14.26 -0.69 19.00
CA LEU A 106 -13.30 0.04 18.15
C LEU A 106 -13.25 1.55 18.51
N PRO A 107 -13.16 1.93 19.80
CA PRO A 107 -13.26 3.33 20.22
C PRO A 107 -12.08 4.18 19.70
N ASP A 108 -10.92 3.57 19.52
CA ASP A 108 -9.72 4.19 18.95
C ASP A 108 -9.93 4.57 17.47
N LEU A 109 -10.57 3.72 16.67
CA LEU A 109 -10.83 4.01 15.26
C LEU A 109 -11.75 5.22 15.06
N ALA A 110 -12.66 5.51 16.00
CA ALA A 110 -13.61 6.62 15.89
C ALA A 110 -12.94 8.00 15.76
N TRP A 111 -11.73 8.17 16.31
CA TRP A 111 -10.93 9.41 16.22
C TRP A 111 -9.59 9.20 15.53
N GLY A 112 -9.52 8.32 14.53
CA GLY A 112 -8.29 8.11 13.77
C GLY A 112 -7.19 7.45 14.59
N VAL A 113 -7.50 6.28 15.14
CA VAL A 113 -6.63 5.48 16.02
C VAL A 113 -6.24 6.28 17.27
N GLY A 114 -7.22 6.84 17.97
CA GLY A 114 -6.98 7.63 19.18
C GLY A 114 -6.25 8.94 18.92
N ASN A 115 -6.63 9.66 17.86
CA ASN A 115 -6.04 10.92 17.41
C ASN A 115 -4.55 10.80 16.98
N GLN A 116 -4.15 9.62 16.51
CA GLN A 116 -2.79 9.36 15.99
C GLN A 116 -2.69 9.65 14.48
N MET A 117 -3.80 9.55 13.74
CA MET A 117 -3.85 9.96 12.33
C MET A 117 -3.98 11.49 12.20
N ARG A 118 -2.85 12.19 12.35
CA ARG A 118 -2.78 13.65 12.20
C ARG A 118 -2.18 14.03 10.86
N ALA A 119 -2.80 15.00 10.19
CA ALA A 119 -2.22 15.60 9.00
C ALA A 119 -0.97 16.39 9.37
N VAL A 120 0.03 16.35 8.49
CA VAL A 120 1.28 17.10 8.60
C VAL A 120 1.38 18.02 7.40
N GLN A 121 1.83 19.26 7.62
CA GLN A 121 2.06 20.23 6.57
C GLN A 121 3.51 20.11 6.08
N TYR A 122 3.66 19.75 4.81
CA TYR A 122 4.96 19.78 4.15
C TYR A 122 5.41 21.23 3.94
N PRO A 123 6.70 21.53 4.09
CA PRO A 123 7.24 22.84 3.70
C PRO A 123 6.98 23.14 2.22
N SER A 124 6.83 24.42 1.89
CA SER A 124 6.47 24.88 0.53
C SER A 124 7.46 24.41 -0.54
N GLY A 125 8.73 24.24 -0.17
CA GLY A 125 9.78 23.75 -1.06
C GLY A 125 9.46 22.44 -1.74
N TRP A 126 8.79 21.53 -1.04
CA TRP A 126 8.42 20.23 -1.60
C TRP A 126 7.46 20.35 -2.78
N ALA A 127 6.46 21.23 -2.66
CA ALA A 127 5.52 21.50 -3.74
C ALA A 127 6.22 22.22 -4.91
N ALA A 128 7.15 23.13 -4.64
CA ALA A 128 7.92 23.83 -5.65
C ALA A 128 8.88 22.89 -6.41
N ALA A 129 9.60 22.03 -5.69
CA ALA A 129 10.45 21.00 -6.27
C ALA A 129 9.65 20.03 -7.14
N ALA A 130 8.48 19.60 -6.65
CA ALA A 130 7.58 18.76 -7.42
C ALA A 130 7.07 19.45 -8.69
N ALA A 131 6.73 20.74 -8.62
CA ALA A 131 6.32 21.50 -9.80
C ALA A 131 7.44 21.58 -10.85
N ALA A 132 8.67 21.91 -10.43
CA ALA A 132 9.82 22.02 -11.32
C ALA A 132 10.17 20.69 -12.01
N ILE A 133 10.18 19.58 -11.27
CA ILE A 133 10.55 18.26 -11.81
C ILE A 133 9.40 17.66 -12.62
N ASN A 134 8.13 17.87 -12.24
CA ASN A 134 7.00 17.29 -12.96
C ASN A 134 6.77 17.92 -14.34
N ASP A 135 7.29 19.13 -14.58
CA ASP A 135 7.29 19.78 -15.90
C ASP A 135 8.27 19.10 -16.87
N ASP A 136 9.39 18.57 -16.37
CA ASP A 136 10.37 17.78 -17.13
C ASP A 136 10.79 16.53 -16.35
N SER A 137 9.95 15.49 -16.42
CA SER A 137 9.96 14.30 -15.55
C SER A 137 11.08 13.30 -15.84
N ARG A 138 12.33 13.75 -15.76
CA ARG A 138 13.55 12.94 -15.92
C ARG A 138 13.97 12.25 -14.63
N PRO A 139 14.75 11.17 -14.66
CA PRO A 139 15.12 10.42 -13.45
C PRO A 139 15.79 11.29 -12.39
N VAL A 140 15.42 11.05 -11.14
CA VAL A 140 15.79 11.87 -9.99
C VAL A 140 16.64 11.05 -9.02
N VAL A 141 17.74 11.64 -8.56
CA VAL A 141 18.45 11.17 -7.37
C VAL A 141 18.15 12.11 -6.22
N VAL A 142 17.98 11.55 -5.03
CA VAL A 142 17.64 12.26 -3.82
C VAL A 142 18.75 12.05 -2.78
N LEU A 143 19.13 13.11 -2.07
CA LEU A 143 20.09 13.09 -0.98
C LEU A 143 19.47 13.60 0.34
N PRO A 144 19.73 12.92 1.47
CA PRO A 144 20.30 11.57 1.59
C PRO A 144 19.48 10.46 0.86
N PRO A 145 20.11 9.33 0.50
CA PRO A 145 19.52 8.28 -0.35
C PRO A 145 18.58 7.32 0.39
N ASP A 146 18.49 7.42 1.72
CA ASP A 146 17.69 6.52 2.54
C ASP A 146 16.19 6.78 2.35
N SER A 147 15.43 5.71 2.11
CA SER A 147 13.97 5.82 1.91
C SER A 147 13.20 6.15 3.18
N MET A 148 13.72 5.82 4.37
CA MET A 148 13.05 6.09 5.64
C MET A 148 13.81 7.21 6.36
N ARG A 149 13.17 8.37 6.51
CA ARG A 149 13.79 9.63 6.92
C ARG A 149 13.11 10.26 8.14
N LEU A 150 13.90 10.96 8.94
CA LEU A 150 13.40 11.87 9.97
C LEU A 150 13.41 13.28 9.40
N PHE A 151 12.24 13.92 9.39
CA PHE A 151 12.11 15.33 9.06
C PHE A 151 11.72 16.12 10.29
N TYR A 152 12.23 17.35 10.43
CA TYR A 152 11.87 18.20 11.58
C TYR A 152 10.36 18.48 11.66
N TRP A 153 9.66 18.42 10.51
CA TRP A 153 8.23 18.64 10.37
C TRP A 153 7.38 17.35 10.49
N SER A 154 7.97 16.15 10.44
CA SER A 154 7.21 14.87 10.41
C SER A 154 7.01 14.21 11.78
N GLY A 155 7.50 14.82 12.85
CA GLY A 155 7.48 14.26 14.21
C GLY A 155 8.71 13.41 14.52
N THR A 156 8.59 12.52 15.52
CA THR A 156 9.74 11.78 16.09
C THR A 156 9.98 10.41 15.45
N ALA A 157 9.02 9.91 14.66
CA ALA A 157 9.14 8.63 13.97
C ALA A 157 9.67 8.83 12.55
N PRO A 158 10.59 7.96 12.08
CA PRO A 158 10.99 7.96 10.68
C PRO A 158 9.78 7.71 9.77
N VAL A 159 9.67 8.50 8.71
CA VAL A 159 8.63 8.39 7.69
C VAL A 159 9.27 8.09 6.34
N LEU A 160 8.49 7.49 5.45
CA LEU A 160 8.95 7.23 4.10
C LEU A 160 9.15 8.56 3.36
N ASP A 161 10.25 8.69 2.62
CA ASP A 161 10.50 9.83 1.73
C ASP A 161 9.27 10.03 0.82
N PRO A 162 8.62 11.21 0.89
CA PRO A 162 7.43 11.48 0.11
C PRO A 162 7.73 11.85 -1.35
N LEU A 163 8.97 12.22 -1.72
CA LEU A 163 9.30 12.60 -3.11
C LEU A 163 8.91 11.53 -4.14
N PRO A 164 9.25 10.23 -3.98
CA PRO A 164 8.84 9.18 -4.91
C PRO A 164 7.34 9.06 -5.17
N ARG A 165 6.48 9.58 -4.27
CA ARG A 165 5.01 9.56 -4.43
C ARG A 165 4.47 10.88 -4.97
N TRP A 166 5.25 11.94 -4.90
CA TRP A 166 4.87 13.28 -5.32
C TRP A 166 5.34 13.61 -6.74
N LEU A 167 6.43 12.95 -7.18
CA LEU A 167 7.03 13.12 -8.49
C LEU A 167 6.46 12.10 -9.49
N ARG A 168 6.30 12.55 -10.74
CA ARG A 168 5.99 11.73 -11.91
C ARG A 168 7.23 11.03 -12.47
N ALA A 169 8.40 11.60 -12.20
CA ALA A 169 9.69 11.07 -12.57
C ALA A 169 10.04 9.81 -11.78
N ASP A 170 10.92 8.98 -12.33
CA ASP A 170 11.51 7.85 -11.62
C ASP A 170 12.50 8.35 -10.57
N VAL A 171 12.18 8.14 -9.29
CA VAL A 171 13.06 8.50 -8.17
C VAL A 171 13.88 7.27 -7.78
N LEU A 172 15.20 7.36 -7.98
CA LEU A 172 16.10 6.24 -7.80
C LEU A 172 16.23 5.87 -6.31
N SER A 173 15.72 4.71 -5.95
CA SER A 173 15.81 4.13 -4.60
C SER A 173 16.41 2.71 -4.66
N THR A 174 17.36 2.41 -3.78
CA THR A 174 18.05 1.11 -3.76
C THR A 174 17.17 0.00 -3.20
N GLY A 175 16.29 0.35 -2.26
CA GLY A 175 15.55 -0.61 -1.44
C GLY A 175 16.44 -1.41 -0.48
N ASP A 176 17.68 -0.97 -0.26
CA ASP A 176 18.62 -1.65 0.63
C ASP A 176 18.16 -1.52 2.09
N LEU A 177 18.26 -2.62 2.83
CA LEU A 177 17.90 -2.67 4.25
C LEU A 177 19.12 -2.98 5.08
N VAL A 178 19.40 -2.14 6.08
CA VAL A 178 20.45 -2.40 7.06
C VAL A 178 19.85 -3.12 8.26
N ILE A 179 20.19 -4.40 8.45
CA ILE A 179 19.68 -5.24 9.54
C ILE A 179 20.88 -5.71 10.38
N GLY A 180 20.98 -5.22 11.61
CA GLY A 180 22.06 -5.61 12.53
C GLY A 180 23.46 -5.34 11.96
N GLY A 181 23.64 -4.21 11.26
CA GLY A 181 24.90 -3.82 10.61
C GLY A 181 25.19 -4.51 9.28
N ARG A 182 24.29 -5.36 8.77
CA ARG A 182 24.44 -6.01 7.46
C ARG A 182 23.47 -5.41 6.45
N VAL A 183 23.96 -5.13 5.25
CA VAL A 183 23.13 -4.68 4.13
C VAL A 183 22.50 -5.89 3.45
N VAL A 184 21.17 -5.90 3.41
CA VAL A 184 20.38 -6.79 2.57
C VAL A 184 20.03 -6.01 1.31
N PRO A 185 20.53 -6.41 0.13
CA PRO A 185 20.33 -5.65 -1.09
C PRO A 185 18.86 -5.70 -1.53
N GLY A 186 18.30 -4.52 -1.81
CA GLY A 186 17.02 -4.37 -2.49
C GLY A 186 17.12 -4.61 -4.00
N GLU A 187 15.99 -4.40 -4.68
CA GLU A 187 15.85 -4.63 -6.12
C GLU A 187 16.43 -3.50 -6.98
N GLY A 188 16.73 -2.35 -6.38
CA GLY A 188 17.20 -1.13 -7.05
C GLY A 188 18.66 -1.17 -7.50
N ARG A 189 19.04 -2.13 -8.35
CA ARG A 189 20.43 -2.28 -8.85
C ARG A 189 20.96 -1.00 -9.50
N ARG A 190 20.12 -0.32 -10.32
CA ARG A 190 20.48 0.95 -10.97
C ARG A 190 20.69 2.06 -9.94
N ALA A 191 19.75 2.23 -9.03
CA ALA A 191 19.86 3.22 -7.96
C ALA A 191 21.14 3.00 -7.14
N ARG A 192 21.50 1.74 -6.87
CA ARG A 192 22.74 1.40 -6.15
C ARG A 192 24.00 1.78 -6.93
N ALA A 193 24.04 1.51 -8.23
CA ALA A 193 25.14 1.93 -9.09
C ALA A 193 25.30 3.47 -9.15
N VAL A 194 24.18 4.18 -9.26
CA VAL A 194 24.18 5.66 -9.26
C VAL A 194 24.60 6.22 -7.88
N GLN A 195 24.14 5.62 -6.79
CA GLN A 195 24.55 6.03 -5.44
C GLN A 195 26.05 5.78 -5.20
N GLU A 196 26.59 4.67 -5.69
CA GLU A 196 28.03 4.39 -5.61
C GLU A 196 28.83 5.39 -6.45
N LEU A 197 28.33 5.75 -7.62
CA LEU A 197 28.93 6.78 -8.48
C LEU A 197 28.94 8.16 -7.79
N LEU A 198 27.83 8.56 -7.14
CA LEU A 198 27.80 9.76 -6.29
C LEU A 198 28.81 9.70 -5.14
N ARG A 199 28.89 8.56 -4.44
CA ARG A 199 29.80 8.36 -3.31
C ARG A 199 31.28 8.43 -3.73
N SER A 200 31.57 8.08 -4.98
CA SER A 200 32.92 8.19 -5.55
C SER A 200 33.35 9.63 -5.87
N GLY A 201 32.44 10.61 -5.76
CA GLY A 201 32.70 12.00 -6.11
C GLY A 201 32.65 12.26 -7.61
N ALA A 202 31.88 11.47 -8.36
CA ALA A 202 31.71 11.65 -9.80
C ALA A 202 31.10 13.02 -10.14
N ASP A 203 31.50 13.58 -11.28
CA ASP A 203 31.00 14.86 -11.75
C ASP A 203 29.58 14.77 -12.36
N SER A 204 29.00 15.92 -12.68
CA SER A 204 27.67 16.02 -13.25
C SER A 204 27.56 15.36 -14.63
N HIS A 205 28.63 15.31 -15.41
CA HIS A 205 28.65 14.64 -16.71
C HIS A 205 28.54 13.13 -16.57
N ALA A 206 29.35 12.51 -15.69
CA ALA A 206 29.24 11.09 -15.39
C ALA A 206 27.86 10.73 -14.83
N MET A 207 27.22 11.63 -14.09
CA MET A 207 25.86 11.45 -13.60
C MET A 207 24.80 11.56 -14.71
N ALA A 208 24.97 12.50 -15.63
CA ALA A 208 24.11 12.63 -16.80
C ALA A 208 24.21 11.38 -17.69
N ASP A 209 25.41 10.84 -17.89
CA ASP A 209 25.66 9.61 -18.66
C ASP A 209 25.03 8.37 -18.00
N ALA A 210 24.94 8.34 -16.67
CA ALA A 210 24.19 7.34 -15.92
C ALA A 210 22.65 7.51 -16.01
N GLY A 211 22.21 8.53 -16.76
CA GLY A 211 20.80 8.85 -17.03
C GLY A 211 20.10 9.57 -15.88
N VAL A 212 20.84 10.30 -15.03
CA VAL A 212 20.28 11.15 -13.97
C VAL A 212 19.94 12.53 -14.55
N GLY A 213 18.66 12.92 -14.50
CA GLY A 213 18.20 14.22 -14.96
C GLY A 213 18.24 15.30 -13.89
N TRP A 214 17.91 14.92 -12.65
CA TRP A 214 17.79 15.83 -11.52
C TRP A 214 18.48 15.27 -10.28
N LEU A 215 19.08 16.17 -9.50
CA LEU A 215 19.54 15.92 -8.15
C LEU A 215 18.71 16.77 -7.18
N VAL A 216 18.10 16.12 -6.20
CA VAL A 216 17.37 16.78 -5.13
C VAL A 216 18.12 16.58 -3.82
N VAL A 217 18.39 17.68 -3.12
CA VAL A 217 19.00 17.65 -1.80
C VAL A 217 17.96 18.11 -0.80
N GLU A 218 17.51 17.20 0.05
CA GLU A 218 16.56 17.48 1.11
C GLU A 218 17.35 17.91 2.36
N THR A 219 17.49 19.22 2.53
CA THR A 219 18.34 19.88 3.53
C THR A 219 17.81 19.76 4.96
N ASN A 220 16.51 19.50 5.11
CA ASN A 220 15.86 19.33 6.41
C ASN A 220 16.16 20.51 7.37
N GLY A 221 16.15 21.74 6.84
CA GLY A 221 16.44 22.98 7.57
C GLY A 221 17.91 23.41 7.60
N VAL A 222 18.84 22.62 7.05
CA VAL A 222 20.28 22.94 7.02
C VAL A 222 20.73 23.14 5.57
N PRO A 223 20.92 24.39 5.10
CA PRO A 223 21.24 24.67 3.70
C PRO A 223 22.47 23.87 3.21
N ALA A 224 22.34 23.30 2.02
CA ALA A 224 23.43 22.63 1.31
C ALA A 224 23.58 23.26 -0.08
N GLU A 225 24.74 23.84 -0.33
CA GLU A 225 25.08 24.47 -1.60
C GLU A 225 26.04 23.57 -2.39
N LEU A 226 25.62 23.23 -3.60
CA LEU A 226 26.44 22.52 -4.58
C LEU A 226 26.73 23.46 -5.74
N ASP A 227 27.92 23.32 -6.33
CA ASP A 227 28.33 24.03 -7.54
C ASP A 227 27.66 23.39 -8.78
N LEU A 228 26.34 23.54 -8.85
CA LEU A 228 25.47 23.00 -9.91
C LEU A 228 24.36 24.00 -10.24
N PRO A 229 23.83 24.01 -11.48
CA PRO A 229 22.70 24.86 -11.84
C PRO A 229 21.45 24.52 -11.00
N ALA A 230 21.10 25.41 -10.08
CA ALA A 230 19.92 25.27 -9.23
C ALA A 230 18.66 25.70 -9.99
N ALA A 231 17.68 24.81 -10.09
CA ALA A 231 16.34 25.11 -10.60
C ALA A 231 15.42 25.64 -9.49
N TYR A 232 15.64 25.22 -8.25
CA TYR A 232 14.94 25.69 -7.07
C TYR A 232 15.80 25.51 -5.81
N ARG A 233 15.68 26.39 -4.82
CA ARG A 233 16.34 26.24 -3.52
C ARG A 233 15.61 27.03 -2.45
N ASP A 234 15.38 26.40 -1.30
CA ASP A 234 15.01 27.06 -0.05
C ASP A 234 15.73 26.42 1.16
N GLY A 235 15.22 26.63 2.37
CA GLY A 235 15.78 26.07 3.59
C GLY A 235 15.59 24.55 3.74
N ASP A 236 14.66 23.94 3.01
CA ASP A 236 14.21 22.56 3.19
C ASP A 236 14.56 21.63 2.02
N ILE A 237 14.67 22.19 0.82
CA ILE A 237 14.99 21.45 -0.39
C ILE A 237 15.77 22.29 -1.42
N ALA A 238 16.70 21.65 -2.11
CA ALA A 238 17.39 22.21 -3.26
C ALA A 238 17.26 21.25 -4.46
N VAL A 239 16.98 21.80 -5.63
CA VAL A 239 16.81 21.04 -6.88
C VAL A 239 17.84 21.52 -7.88
N TYR A 240 18.67 20.59 -8.35
CA TYR A 240 19.77 20.84 -9.28
C TYR A 240 19.55 20.07 -10.57
N ARG A 241 19.85 20.73 -11.70
CA ARG A 241 19.82 20.10 -13.01
C ARG A 241 21.12 19.35 -13.26
N ILE A 242 21.01 18.07 -13.60
CA ILE A 242 22.14 17.23 -14.05
C ILE A 242 22.12 17.07 -15.57
N GLY A 243 20.93 16.88 -16.15
CA GLY A 243 20.72 16.92 -17.60
C GLY A 243 20.65 15.57 -18.33
N GLY A 244 20.92 14.46 -17.64
CA GLY A 244 20.71 13.12 -18.17
C GLY A 244 19.22 12.78 -18.37
N ASP A 245 18.97 11.66 -19.03
CA ASP A 245 17.63 11.12 -19.23
C ASP A 245 17.69 9.59 -19.26
N HIS A 246 16.56 8.93 -19.06
CA HIS A 246 16.46 7.48 -19.21
C HIS A 246 15.10 7.10 -19.77
N PRO A 247 15.04 6.17 -20.74
CA PRO A 247 13.78 5.74 -21.31
C PRO A 247 12.85 5.17 -20.23
N ALA A 248 11.56 5.43 -20.40
CA ALA A 248 10.52 4.85 -19.57
C ALA A 248 10.53 3.32 -19.64
N SER A 249 10.02 2.66 -18.60
CA SER A 249 9.95 1.20 -18.57
C SER A 249 9.19 0.64 -19.79
N PRO A 250 9.75 -0.33 -20.53
CA PRO A 250 9.08 -0.95 -21.67
C PRO A 250 7.81 -1.72 -21.26
N HIS A 251 7.66 -2.04 -19.97
CA HIS A 251 6.51 -2.77 -19.43
C HIS A 251 5.33 -1.87 -19.05
N ARG A 252 5.44 -0.55 -19.24
CA ARG A 252 4.37 0.40 -18.88
C ARG A 252 3.03 0.06 -19.53
N GLY A 253 3.04 -0.30 -20.82
CA GLY A 253 1.83 -0.68 -21.54
C GLY A 253 1.17 -1.94 -20.98
N VAL A 254 1.98 -2.95 -20.62
CA VAL A 254 1.50 -4.20 -20.01
C VAL A 254 0.85 -3.94 -18.65
N LEU A 255 1.48 -3.10 -17.81
CA LEU A 255 0.92 -2.69 -16.52
C LEU A 255 -0.41 -1.94 -16.68
N ILE A 256 -0.50 -0.99 -17.62
CA ILE A 256 -1.76 -0.28 -17.91
C ILE A 256 -2.84 -1.28 -18.33
N ALA A 257 -2.52 -2.20 -19.25
CA ALA A 257 -3.47 -3.23 -19.68
C ALA A 257 -3.95 -4.10 -18.52
N ALA A 258 -3.06 -4.52 -17.63
CA ALA A 258 -3.43 -5.29 -16.43
C ALA A 258 -4.40 -4.52 -15.52
N HIS A 259 -4.17 -3.22 -15.31
CA HIS A 259 -5.08 -2.37 -14.53
C HIS A 259 -6.44 -2.18 -15.23
N LEU A 260 -6.46 -2.05 -16.56
CA LEU A 260 -7.70 -1.96 -17.33
C LEU A 260 -8.52 -3.25 -17.27
N VAL A 261 -7.87 -4.42 -17.34
CA VAL A 261 -8.53 -5.71 -17.15
C VAL A 261 -9.14 -5.79 -15.75
N TRP A 262 -8.40 -5.38 -14.71
CA TRP A 262 -8.90 -5.37 -13.35
C TRP A 262 -10.12 -4.44 -13.20
N LEU A 263 -10.04 -3.22 -13.74
CA LEU A 263 -11.17 -2.29 -13.76
C LEU A 263 -12.37 -2.87 -14.51
N GLY A 264 -12.16 -3.56 -15.62
CA GLY A 264 -13.19 -4.25 -16.39
C GLY A 264 -13.93 -5.32 -15.57
N VAL A 265 -13.19 -6.12 -14.79
CA VAL A 265 -13.80 -7.11 -13.88
C VAL A 265 -14.68 -6.44 -12.83
N LEU A 266 -14.22 -5.34 -12.22
CA LEU A 266 -15.00 -4.58 -11.24
C LEU A 266 -16.28 -3.99 -11.86
N ALA A 267 -16.16 -3.39 -13.05
CA ALA A 267 -17.29 -2.81 -13.77
C ALA A 267 -18.32 -3.88 -14.17
N ALA A 268 -17.87 -5.03 -14.69
CA ALA A 268 -18.74 -6.15 -15.03
C ALA A 268 -19.50 -6.69 -13.80
N GLY A 269 -18.82 -6.79 -12.66
CA GLY A 269 -19.45 -7.14 -11.38
C GLY A 269 -20.54 -6.14 -10.97
N ALA A 270 -20.26 -4.85 -11.07
CA ALA A 270 -21.23 -3.79 -10.76
C ALA A 270 -22.47 -3.83 -11.68
N VAL A 271 -22.26 -3.99 -12.99
CA VAL A 271 -23.34 -4.15 -13.97
C VAL A 271 -24.16 -5.41 -13.67
N GLY A 272 -23.49 -6.51 -13.36
CA GLY A 272 -24.15 -7.77 -12.96
C GLY A 272 -25.07 -7.60 -11.75
N MET A 273 -24.64 -6.85 -10.73
CA MET A 273 -25.47 -6.55 -9.56
C MET A 273 -26.71 -5.71 -9.90
N VAL A 274 -26.55 -4.67 -10.74
CA VAL A 274 -27.66 -3.81 -11.17
C VAL A 274 -28.68 -4.61 -11.99
N VAL A 275 -28.20 -5.37 -12.99
CA VAL A 275 -29.05 -6.21 -13.83
C VAL A 275 -29.77 -7.28 -13.00
N GLY A 276 -29.06 -7.95 -12.08
CA GLY A 276 -29.64 -8.94 -11.17
C GLY A 276 -30.77 -8.36 -10.31
N ARG A 277 -30.56 -7.17 -9.73
CA ARG A 277 -31.57 -6.47 -8.92
C ARG A 277 -32.79 -6.06 -9.75
N SER A 278 -32.59 -5.61 -10.99
CA SER A 278 -33.68 -5.24 -11.89
C SER A 278 -34.54 -6.45 -12.29
N ARG A 279 -33.91 -7.62 -12.50
CA ARG A 279 -34.61 -8.87 -12.83
C ARG A 279 -35.38 -9.43 -11.64
N ALA A 280 -34.83 -9.33 -10.42
CA ALA A 280 -35.53 -9.76 -9.21
C ALA A 280 -36.80 -8.93 -8.97
N ARG A 281 -36.70 -7.60 -9.07
CA ARG A 281 -37.85 -6.68 -8.93
C ARG A 281 -38.94 -6.86 -9.99
N ARG A 282 -38.62 -7.43 -11.15
CA ARG A 282 -39.60 -7.73 -12.22
C ARG A 282 -40.29 -9.09 -12.03
N ARG A 283 -39.77 -9.93 -11.14
CA ARG A 283 -40.33 -11.26 -10.82
C ARG A 283 -41.17 -11.25 -9.54
N GLU A 284 -41.03 -10.22 -8.72
CA GLU A 284 -41.92 -9.85 -7.62
C GLU A 284 -43.10 -9.02 -8.15
#